data_AF-A0A3P5XVR4-F1
#
_entry.id   AF-A0A3P5XVR4-F1
#
_cell.length_a   1.000
_cell.length_b   1.000
_cell.length_c   1.000
_cell.angle_alpha   90.00
_cell.angle_beta   90.00
_cell.angle_gamma   90.00
#
_symmetry.space_group_name_H-M   'P 1'
#
loop_
_entity.id
_entity.type
_entity.pdbx_description
1 polymer ?
#
loop_
_entity_poly.entity_id
_entity_poly.type
_entity_poly.pdbx_seq_one_letter_code
_entity_poly.pdbx_strand_id
1 'polypeptide(L)'
;MASQFDSWESYFYPDTIDPDTGIGTLRNLYEERDARVLSRMEYTDTTVRAVQLGNGEVEIARTFDGAHLRAIHGHLFQDVYEWAGEYRTVEMSKGPGRGFGEVRSGEVDRYLSDARQLVTSTDWAKISRNDFVATASTVFAYVNQAHPFREGNGRTSKVFMAHVAEQSPYRFDFARVSPEQWNGGSAMSRPDMFAYAPEPASLVPVFAAVTVERTAPQAGPDRAAQVRSALSASYPRPASEATRQSPQQGTQARRGSAGYRSDRGTGRE
;
A
#
# COMPACT_ATOMS: atom_id res chain seq x y z
N MET A 1 -14.81 6.41 -19.53
CA MET A 1 -14.02 7.66 -19.49
C MET A 1 -12.67 7.32 -18.94
N ALA A 2 -11.57 7.80 -19.53
CA ALA A 2 -10.26 7.64 -18.90
C ALA A 2 -10.32 8.31 -17.52
N SER A 3 -9.84 7.62 -16.49
CA SER A 3 -9.64 8.25 -15.18
C SER A 3 -8.76 9.47 -15.37
N GLN A 4 -9.09 10.61 -14.77
CA GLN A 4 -8.21 11.78 -14.76
C GLN A 4 -6.84 11.50 -14.11
N PHE A 5 -6.70 10.33 -13.48
CA PHE A 5 -5.50 9.83 -12.85
C PHE A 5 -4.95 8.62 -13.63
N ASP A 6 -4.34 8.84 -14.80
CA ASP A 6 -3.83 7.80 -15.70
C ASP A 6 -2.31 7.81 -15.91
N SER A 7 -1.62 8.87 -15.45
CA SER A 7 -0.15 9.00 -15.45
C SER A 7 0.40 9.31 -14.06
N TRP A 8 1.71 9.20 -13.87
CA TRP A 8 2.34 9.52 -12.58
C TRP A 8 2.12 11.00 -12.21
N GLU A 9 2.28 11.88 -13.19
CA GLU A 9 2.13 13.32 -13.10
C GLU A 9 0.67 13.75 -12.87
N SER A 10 -0.29 12.98 -13.39
CA SER A 10 -1.72 13.30 -13.26
C SER A 10 -2.23 13.30 -11.81
N TYR A 11 -1.49 12.64 -10.89
CA TYR A 11 -1.76 12.69 -9.45
C TYR A 11 -1.27 13.96 -8.76
N PHE A 12 -0.49 14.82 -9.42
CA PHE A 12 0.07 16.03 -8.84
C PHE A 12 -0.52 17.31 -9.46
N TYR A 13 -0.43 18.43 -8.74
CA TYR A 13 -0.60 19.74 -9.36
C TYR A 13 0.60 20.04 -10.26
N PRO A 14 0.42 20.32 -11.57
CA PRO A 14 1.54 20.45 -12.51
C PRO A 14 2.61 21.48 -12.14
N ASP A 15 2.18 22.61 -11.58
CA ASP A 15 3.01 23.72 -11.08
C ASP A 15 3.77 23.41 -9.78
N THR A 16 3.44 22.29 -9.11
CA THR A 16 4.14 21.84 -7.90
C THR A 16 5.18 20.76 -8.19
N ILE A 17 5.24 20.26 -9.43
CA ILE A 17 6.17 19.19 -9.81
C ILE A 17 7.59 19.76 -9.85
N ASP A 18 8.45 19.21 -9.01
CA ASP A 18 9.88 19.44 -9.08
C ASP A 18 10.44 18.78 -10.38
N PRO A 19 11.09 19.55 -11.27
CA PRO A 19 11.53 19.06 -12.58
C PRO A 19 12.68 18.05 -12.50
N ASP A 20 13.44 18.05 -11.41
CA ASP A 20 14.57 17.13 -11.22
C ASP A 20 14.11 15.77 -10.71
N THR A 21 13.06 15.76 -9.89
CA THR A 21 12.56 14.54 -9.23
C THR A 21 11.27 13.99 -9.84
N GLY A 22 10.51 14.80 -10.57
CA GLY A 22 9.17 14.45 -11.05
C GLY A 22 8.14 14.26 -9.93
N ILE A 23 8.40 14.83 -8.76
CA ILE A 23 7.55 14.71 -7.57
C ILE A 23 6.90 16.08 -7.30
N GLY A 24 5.58 16.10 -7.09
CA GLY A 24 4.85 17.30 -6.69
C GLY A 24 3.92 17.07 -5.50
N THR A 25 3.06 18.04 -5.23
CA THR A 25 1.97 17.94 -4.25
C THR A 25 0.80 17.20 -4.88
N LEU A 26 0.31 16.15 -4.20
CA LEU A 26 -0.81 15.35 -4.67
C LEU A 26 -2.07 16.22 -4.81
N ARG A 27 -2.78 16.06 -5.93
CA ARG A 27 -4.10 16.68 -6.13
C ARG A 27 -5.04 16.23 -5.02
N ASN A 28 -5.69 17.19 -4.39
CA ASN A 28 -6.52 16.99 -3.21
C ASN A 28 -7.76 17.91 -3.25
N LEU A 29 -8.75 17.57 -2.44
CA LEU A 29 -10.03 18.28 -2.38
C LEU A 29 -9.95 19.67 -1.73
N TYR A 30 -8.85 20.00 -1.07
CA TYR A 30 -8.63 21.33 -0.46
C TYR A 30 -8.01 22.33 -1.45
N GLU A 31 -7.56 21.88 -2.61
CA GLU A 31 -6.74 22.66 -3.54
C GLU A 31 -5.39 23.13 -2.94
N GLU A 32 -4.90 22.44 -1.91
CA GLU A 32 -3.65 22.76 -1.24
C GLU A 32 -2.43 22.33 -2.08
N ARG A 33 -1.46 23.24 -2.25
CA ARG A 33 -0.29 23.08 -3.12
C ARG A 33 1.01 22.91 -2.34
N ASP A 34 1.03 23.18 -1.04
CA ASP A 34 2.14 22.87 -0.14
C ASP A 34 1.99 21.44 0.41
N ALA A 35 2.93 20.56 0.04
CA ALA A 35 2.91 19.16 0.45
C ALA A 35 2.96 18.94 1.98
N ARG A 36 3.60 19.85 2.73
CA ARG A 36 3.68 19.76 4.20
C ARG A 36 2.36 20.20 4.83
N VAL A 37 1.70 21.21 4.28
CA VAL A 37 0.36 21.63 4.72
C VAL A 37 -0.65 20.52 4.42
N LEU A 38 -0.65 19.98 3.20
CA LEU A 38 -1.49 18.85 2.80
C LEU A 38 -1.33 17.67 3.75
N SER A 39 -0.08 17.31 4.10
CA SER A 39 0.18 16.19 5.01
C SER A 39 -0.46 16.36 6.39
N ARG A 40 -0.57 17.60 6.90
CA ARG A 40 -1.24 17.87 8.19
C ARG A 40 -2.76 17.83 8.06
N MET A 41 -3.31 18.37 6.98
CA MET A 41 -4.75 18.32 6.69
C MET A 41 -5.22 16.88 6.51
N GLU A 42 -4.53 16.11 5.66
CA GLU A 42 -4.81 14.69 5.43
C GLU A 42 -4.76 13.90 6.75
N TYR A 43 -3.73 14.11 7.58
CA TYR A 43 -3.63 13.40 8.86
C TYR A 43 -4.82 13.70 9.79
N THR A 44 -5.28 14.95 9.80
CA THR A 44 -6.42 15.38 10.62
C THR A 44 -7.70 14.66 10.18
N ASP A 45 -8.05 14.75 8.90
CA ASP A 45 -9.31 14.20 8.38
C ASP A 45 -9.31 12.66 8.39
N THR A 46 -8.19 12.04 8.00
CA THR A 46 -8.06 10.58 8.07
C THR A 46 -8.17 10.06 9.51
N THR A 47 -7.71 10.83 10.51
CA THR A 47 -7.88 10.46 11.93
C THR A 47 -9.35 10.51 12.35
N VAL A 48 -10.10 11.52 11.93
CA VAL A 48 -11.55 11.62 12.20
C VAL A 48 -12.29 10.41 11.63
N ARG A 49 -12.04 10.08 10.35
CA ARG A 49 -12.68 8.93 9.69
C ARG A 49 -12.38 7.61 10.35
N ALA A 50 -11.17 7.46 10.85
CA ALA A 50 -10.80 6.25 11.53
C ALA A 50 -11.40 6.11 12.93
N VAL A 51 -11.60 7.22 13.64
CA VAL A 51 -12.38 7.20 14.88
C VAL A 51 -13.82 6.76 14.60
N GLN A 52 -14.45 7.28 13.54
CA GLN A 52 -15.80 6.84 13.14
C GLN A 52 -15.84 5.33 12.87
N LEU A 53 -14.86 4.80 12.12
CA LEU A 53 -14.77 3.37 11.82
C LEU A 53 -14.56 2.55 13.10
N GLY A 54 -13.66 2.97 13.99
CA GLY A 54 -13.38 2.28 15.23
C GLY A 54 -14.52 2.37 16.26
N ASN A 55 -15.34 3.42 16.22
CA ASN A 55 -16.57 3.53 17.02
C ASN A 55 -17.73 2.69 16.46
N GLY A 56 -17.59 2.13 15.25
CA GLY A 56 -18.66 1.40 14.57
C GLY A 56 -19.76 2.31 14.00
N GLU A 57 -19.45 3.59 13.77
CA GLU A 57 -20.37 4.54 13.12
C GLU A 57 -20.52 4.24 11.62
N VAL A 58 -19.56 3.52 11.04
CA VAL A 58 -19.56 3.06 9.66
C VAL A 58 -19.26 1.57 9.63
N GLU A 59 -20.15 0.82 8.97
CA GLU A 59 -19.97 -0.61 8.76
C GLU A 59 -19.31 -0.87 7.40
N ILE A 60 -18.19 -1.57 7.43
CA ILE A 60 -17.48 -2.04 6.23
C ILE A 60 -17.58 -3.56 6.19
N ALA A 61 -18.02 -4.15 5.08
CA ALA A 61 -18.10 -5.61 4.99
C ALA A 61 -16.69 -6.23 5.10
N ARG A 62 -16.53 -7.21 5.99
CA ARG A 62 -15.27 -7.96 6.21
C ARG A 62 -15.08 -9.05 5.14
N THR A 63 -15.05 -8.67 3.87
CA THR A 63 -14.89 -9.64 2.75
C THR A 63 -13.45 -10.13 2.58
N PHE A 64 -12.50 -9.44 3.22
CA PHE A 64 -11.06 -9.73 3.22
C PHE A 64 -10.41 -9.81 1.83
N ASP A 65 -11.03 -9.19 0.84
CA ASP A 65 -10.57 -9.08 -0.54
C ASP A 65 -10.21 -7.63 -0.89
N GLY A 66 -9.96 -7.38 -2.17
CA GLY A 66 -9.69 -6.04 -2.69
C GLY A 66 -10.82 -5.04 -2.43
N ALA A 67 -12.09 -5.47 -2.48
CA ALA A 67 -13.22 -4.59 -2.20
C ALA A 67 -13.21 -4.11 -0.73
N HIS A 68 -12.80 -4.97 0.20
CA HIS A 68 -12.61 -4.59 1.60
C HIS A 68 -11.56 -3.48 1.75
N LEU A 69 -10.39 -3.63 1.12
CA LEU A 69 -9.32 -2.61 1.17
C LEU A 69 -9.76 -1.30 0.53
N ARG A 70 -10.45 -1.37 -0.62
CA ARG A 70 -11.00 -0.18 -1.31
C ARG A 70 -12.02 0.54 -0.44
N ALA A 71 -12.89 -0.19 0.25
CA ALA A 71 -13.86 0.40 1.17
C ALA A 71 -13.20 1.09 2.37
N ILE A 72 -12.17 0.47 2.96
CA ILE A 72 -11.38 1.10 4.04
C ILE A 72 -10.72 2.37 3.52
N HIS A 73 -10.01 2.29 2.39
CA HIS A 73 -9.31 3.44 1.82
C HIS A 73 -10.29 4.56 1.44
N GLY A 74 -11.40 4.22 0.78
CA GLY A 74 -12.46 5.15 0.43
C GLY A 74 -12.94 5.90 1.66
N HIS A 75 -13.29 5.18 2.73
CA HIS A 75 -13.75 5.80 3.96
C HIS A 75 -12.70 6.70 4.62
N LEU A 76 -11.43 6.25 4.69
CA LEU A 76 -10.37 7.01 5.35
C LEU A 76 -10.00 8.29 4.60
N PHE A 77 -10.01 8.28 3.27
CA PHE A 77 -9.43 9.35 2.44
C PHE A 77 -10.46 10.15 1.63
N GLN A 78 -11.76 9.88 1.78
CA GLN A 78 -12.85 10.51 1.00
C GLN A 78 -12.85 12.05 1.05
N ASP A 79 -12.39 12.66 2.13
CA ASP A 79 -12.33 14.13 2.26
C ASP A 79 -11.02 14.74 1.78
N VAL A 80 -10.04 13.91 1.41
CA VAL A 80 -8.71 14.34 0.99
C VAL A 80 -8.53 14.18 -0.52
N TYR A 81 -8.90 13.03 -1.07
CA TYR A 81 -8.53 12.64 -2.44
C TYR A 81 -9.74 12.25 -3.29
N GLU A 82 -9.81 12.81 -4.50
CA GLU A 82 -10.81 12.44 -5.51
C GLU A 82 -10.74 10.94 -5.90
N TRP A 83 -9.57 10.32 -5.75
CA TRP A 83 -9.31 8.90 -6.05
C TRP A 83 -9.44 7.98 -4.81
N ALA A 84 -10.01 8.46 -3.70
CA ALA A 84 -10.17 7.66 -2.50
C ALA A 84 -10.97 6.37 -2.78
N GLY A 85 -10.35 5.22 -2.53
CA GLY A 85 -10.94 3.90 -2.76
C GLY A 85 -10.65 3.33 -4.14
N GLU A 86 -9.98 4.07 -5.02
CA GLU A 86 -9.56 3.61 -6.33
C GLU A 86 -8.12 3.09 -6.31
N TYR A 87 -7.88 1.98 -7.01
CA TYR A 87 -6.52 1.49 -7.19
C TYR A 87 -5.68 2.47 -8.01
N ARG A 88 -4.38 2.46 -7.74
CA ARG A 88 -3.41 3.18 -8.56
C ARG A 88 -3.41 2.63 -9.98
N THR A 89 -3.15 3.53 -10.91
CA THR A 89 -3.06 3.26 -12.36
C THR A 89 -1.61 3.22 -12.85
N VAL A 90 -0.66 3.48 -11.95
CA VAL A 90 0.76 3.66 -12.26
C VAL A 90 1.62 2.70 -11.46
N GLU A 91 2.78 2.34 -12.02
CA GLU A 91 3.74 1.47 -11.33
C GLU A 91 4.53 2.21 -10.26
N MET A 92 4.69 1.55 -9.11
CA MET A 92 5.30 2.14 -7.92
C MET A 92 6.40 1.24 -7.36
N SER A 93 7.44 1.86 -6.83
CA SER A 93 8.50 1.21 -6.07
C SER A 93 8.92 2.08 -4.88
N LYS A 94 9.62 1.47 -3.93
CA LYS A 94 10.22 2.18 -2.80
C LYS A 94 11.57 1.58 -2.46
N GLY A 95 12.62 2.31 -2.85
CA GLY A 95 14.01 1.85 -2.75
C GLY A 95 14.40 0.88 -3.87
N PRO A 96 15.64 0.35 -3.82
CA PRO A 96 16.11 -0.66 -4.77
C PRO A 96 15.36 -1.98 -4.58
N GLY A 97 15.32 -2.79 -5.65
CA GLY A 97 14.69 -4.12 -5.65
C GLY A 97 13.47 -4.20 -6.55
N ARG A 98 12.64 -5.22 -6.35
CA ARG A 98 11.37 -5.38 -7.08
C ARG A 98 10.41 -4.24 -6.75
N GLY A 99 9.67 -3.77 -7.76
CA GLY A 99 8.54 -2.88 -7.55
C GLY A 99 7.42 -3.54 -6.73
N PHE A 100 6.40 -2.76 -6.40
CA PHE A 100 5.14 -3.30 -5.89
C PHE A 100 4.40 -4.07 -7.01
N GLY A 101 3.31 -4.77 -6.69
CA GLY A 101 2.59 -5.62 -7.65
C GLY A 101 2.21 -4.86 -8.92
N GLU A 102 2.51 -5.42 -10.08
CA GLU A 102 2.25 -4.74 -11.35
C GLU A 102 0.74 -4.55 -11.61
N VAL A 103 0.32 -3.34 -11.98
CA VAL A 103 -1.10 -3.00 -12.20
C VAL A 103 -1.57 -3.59 -13.51
N ARG A 104 -0.76 -3.48 -14.57
CA ARG A 104 -1.16 -3.86 -15.93
C ARG A 104 -1.32 -5.37 -16.13
N SER A 105 -0.58 -6.18 -15.37
CA SER A 105 -0.67 -7.64 -15.42
C SER A 105 -1.66 -8.24 -14.43
N GLY A 106 -2.32 -7.41 -13.60
CA GLY A 106 -3.29 -7.86 -12.59
C GLY A 106 -2.64 -8.47 -11.34
N GLU A 107 -1.35 -8.25 -11.11
CA GLU A 107 -0.67 -8.77 -9.91
C GLU A 107 -1.24 -8.18 -8.63
N VAL A 108 -1.68 -6.91 -8.63
CA VAL A 108 -2.35 -6.29 -7.47
C VAL A 108 -3.53 -7.15 -7.02
N ASP A 109 -4.43 -7.51 -7.93
CA ASP A 109 -5.59 -8.35 -7.62
C ASP A 109 -5.18 -9.76 -7.19
N ARG A 110 -4.15 -10.32 -7.82
CA ARG A 110 -3.64 -11.66 -7.48
C ARG A 110 -3.10 -11.70 -6.05
N TYR A 111 -2.27 -10.74 -5.64
CA TYR A 111 -1.75 -10.65 -4.27
C TYR A 111 -2.88 -10.53 -3.24
N LEU A 112 -3.90 -9.73 -3.54
CA LEU A 112 -5.05 -9.54 -2.64
C LEU A 112 -5.95 -10.78 -2.59
N SER A 113 -6.08 -11.52 -3.70
CA SER A 113 -6.78 -12.81 -3.73
C SER A 113 -6.04 -13.86 -2.90
N ASP A 114 -4.71 -13.91 -2.98
CA ASP A 114 -3.89 -14.85 -2.19
C ASP A 114 -3.97 -14.51 -0.69
N ALA A 115 -3.92 -13.22 -0.34
CA ALA A 115 -4.14 -12.76 1.03
C ALA A 115 -5.53 -13.17 1.55
N ARG A 116 -6.59 -12.97 0.74
CA ARG A 116 -7.95 -13.41 1.07
C ARG A 116 -8.02 -14.92 1.27
N GLN A 117 -7.42 -15.70 0.39
CA GLN A 117 -7.42 -17.16 0.50
C GLN A 117 -6.79 -17.60 1.82
N LEU A 118 -5.66 -16.99 2.21
CA LEU A 118 -5.02 -17.28 3.49
C LEU A 118 -5.91 -16.89 4.68
N VAL A 119 -6.57 -15.73 4.63
CA VAL A 119 -7.49 -15.30 5.69
C VAL A 119 -8.68 -16.25 5.81
N THR A 120 -9.33 -16.61 4.71
CA THR A 120 -10.55 -17.44 4.71
C THR A 120 -10.32 -18.91 4.99
N SER A 121 -9.09 -19.41 4.80
CA SER A 121 -8.73 -20.82 5.09
C SER A 121 -8.16 -21.05 6.48
N THR A 122 -7.97 -19.99 7.28
CA THR A 122 -7.40 -20.07 8.63
C THR A 122 -8.49 -20.14 9.70
N ASP A 123 -8.41 -21.11 10.62
CA ASP A 123 -9.25 -21.14 11.84
C ASP A 123 -8.67 -20.17 12.89
N TRP A 124 -8.98 -18.89 12.73
CA TRP A 124 -8.50 -17.80 13.59
C TRP A 124 -8.98 -17.91 15.05
N ALA A 125 -10.10 -18.58 15.31
CA ALA A 125 -10.67 -18.65 16.65
C ALA A 125 -9.84 -19.56 17.58
N LYS A 126 -9.18 -20.57 17.02
CA LYS A 126 -8.38 -21.56 17.77
C LYS A 126 -6.87 -21.44 17.54
N ILE A 127 -6.45 -20.42 16.81
CA ILE A 127 -5.05 -20.25 16.42
C ILE A 127 -4.14 -19.99 17.64
N SER A 128 -2.99 -20.65 17.67
CA SER A 128 -1.96 -20.37 18.68
C SER A 128 -1.37 -18.97 18.46
N ARG A 129 -0.76 -18.38 19.49
CA ARG A 129 -0.14 -17.05 19.34
C ARG A 129 0.97 -17.04 18.28
N ASN A 130 1.77 -18.10 18.23
CA ASN A 130 2.86 -18.22 17.26
C ASN A 130 2.33 -18.34 15.83
N ASP A 131 1.30 -19.16 15.63
CA ASP A 131 0.67 -19.31 14.32
C ASP A 131 -0.07 -18.04 13.90
N PHE A 132 -0.70 -17.33 14.85
CA PHE A 132 -1.33 -16.04 14.58
C PHE A 132 -0.31 -15.03 14.05
N VAL A 133 0.82 -14.91 14.73
CA VAL A 133 1.91 -14.01 14.33
C VAL A 133 2.44 -14.38 12.96
N ALA A 134 2.72 -15.67 12.72
CA ALA A 134 3.24 -16.15 11.45
C ALA A 134 2.24 -15.90 10.30
N THR A 135 0.98 -16.32 10.46
CA THR A 135 -0.06 -16.17 9.45
C THR A 135 -0.38 -14.70 9.19
N ALA A 136 -0.50 -13.86 10.23
CA ALA A 136 -0.74 -12.43 10.06
C ALA A 136 0.42 -11.72 9.36
N SER A 137 1.67 -12.12 9.65
CA SER A 137 2.85 -11.60 8.94
C SER A 137 2.78 -11.92 7.45
N THR A 138 2.39 -13.15 7.10
CA THR A 138 2.20 -13.57 5.71
C THR A 138 1.07 -12.79 5.04
N VAL A 139 -0.12 -12.70 5.65
CA VAL A 139 -1.23 -11.90 5.10
C VAL A 139 -0.79 -10.47 4.83
N PHE A 140 -0.11 -9.82 5.78
CA PHE A 140 0.36 -8.46 5.60
C PHE A 140 1.43 -8.35 4.50
N ALA A 141 2.33 -9.32 4.36
CA ALA A 141 3.36 -9.31 3.31
C ALA A 141 2.72 -9.27 1.91
N TYR A 142 1.66 -10.05 1.67
CA TYR A 142 0.89 -10.02 0.42
C TYR A 142 0.20 -8.67 0.20
N VAL A 143 -0.49 -8.14 1.21
CA VAL A 143 -1.17 -6.83 1.12
C VAL A 143 -0.16 -5.69 0.89
N ASN A 144 0.98 -5.71 1.59
CA ASN A 144 2.04 -4.72 1.47
C ASN A 144 2.70 -4.77 0.08
N GLN A 145 2.89 -5.97 -0.47
CA GLN A 145 3.44 -6.15 -1.82
C GLN A 145 2.45 -5.72 -2.91
N ALA A 146 1.15 -5.95 -2.73
CA ALA A 146 0.11 -5.46 -3.65
C ALA A 146 0.18 -3.93 -3.81
N HIS A 147 0.32 -3.21 -2.67
CA HIS A 147 0.41 -1.75 -2.60
C HIS A 147 -0.65 -1.05 -3.50
N PRO A 148 -1.94 -1.33 -3.30
CA PRO A 148 -2.98 -1.06 -4.30
C PRO A 148 -3.28 0.42 -4.55
N PHE A 149 -2.96 1.34 -3.63
CA PHE A 149 -3.35 2.75 -3.73
C PHE A 149 -2.18 3.66 -4.07
N ARG A 150 -2.46 4.90 -4.51
CA ARG A 150 -1.42 5.89 -4.81
C ARG A 150 -0.73 6.40 -3.53
N GLU A 151 -1.49 6.60 -2.46
CA GLU A 151 -1.05 6.95 -1.11
C GLU A 151 -2.05 6.29 -0.14
N GLY A 152 -1.75 6.18 1.15
CA GLY A 152 -2.67 5.66 2.16
C GLY A 152 -2.55 4.16 2.41
N ASN A 153 -1.66 3.46 1.71
CA ASN A 153 -1.46 2.02 1.82
C ASN A 153 -1.17 1.58 3.26
N GLY A 154 -0.22 2.22 3.97
CA GLY A 154 0.14 1.83 5.33
C GLY A 154 -1.02 1.92 6.33
N ARG A 155 -1.81 3.00 6.26
CA ARG A 155 -2.98 3.23 7.13
C ARG A 155 -4.10 2.25 6.81
N THR A 156 -4.40 2.07 5.53
CA THR A 156 -5.43 1.15 5.06
C THR A 156 -5.10 -0.30 5.44
N SER A 157 -3.86 -0.74 5.20
CA SER A 157 -3.44 -2.12 5.51
C SER A 157 -3.46 -2.41 7.00
N LYS A 158 -3.11 -1.45 7.87
CA LYS A 158 -3.18 -1.67 9.32
C LYS A 158 -4.62 -1.81 9.83
N VAL A 159 -5.56 -1.04 9.29
CA VAL A 159 -6.99 -1.21 9.57
C VAL A 159 -7.49 -2.55 9.05
N PHE A 160 -7.11 -2.95 7.83
CA PHE A 160 -7.43 -4.27 7.29
C PHE A 160 -6.90 -5.40 8.19
N MET A 161 -5.65 -5.31 8.66
CA MET A 161 -5.08 -6.28 9.59
C MET A 161 -5.80 -6.27 10.94
N ALA A 162 -6.26 -5.12 11.43
CA ALA A 162 -7.11 -5.07 12.63
C ALA A 162 -8.41 -5.85 12.42
N HIS A 163 -9.07 -5.69 11.27
CA HIS A 163 -10.27 -6.49 10.91
C HIS A 163 -9.95 -8.00 10.78
N VAL A 164 -8.78 -8.38 10.24
CA VAL A 164 -8.37 -9.80 10.22
C VAL A 164 -8.25 -10.34 11.65
N ALA A 165 -7.64 -9.58 12.55
CA ALA A 165 -7.48 -9.95 13.96
C ALA A 165 -8.80 -9.97 14.77
N GLU A 166 -9.89 -9.38 14.28
CA GLU A 166 -11.22 -9.49 14.91
C GLU A 166 -11.70 -10.94 15.01
N GLN A 167 -11.20 -11.83 14.15
CA GLN A 167 -11.55 -13.25 14.13
C GLN A 167 -10.79 -14.10 15.16
N SER A 168 -9.86 -13.51 15.90
CA SER A 168 -8.93 -14.23 16.79
C SER A 168 -8.98 -13.71 18.23
N PRO A 169 -8.43 -14.46 19.20
CA PRO A 169 -8.29 -13.99 20.59
C PRO A 169 -7.20 -12.93 20.75
N TYR A 170 -6.65 -12.39 19.66
CA TYR A 170 -5.60 -11.38 19.67
C TYR A 170 -6.07 -10.08 19.03
N ARG A 171 -5.31 -9.02 19.26
CA ARG A 171 -5.42 -7.73 18.56
C ARG A 171 -4.03 -7.17 18.31
N PHE A 172 -3.96 -6.16 17.44
CA PHE A 172 -2.73 -5.41 17.21
C PHE A 172 -2.74 -4.10 17.99
N ASP A 173 -1.63 -3.82 18.65
CA ASP A 173 -1.27 -2.50 19.16
C ASP A 173 -0.01 -2.02 18.46
N PHE A 174 -0.21 -1.28 17.35
CA PHE A 174 0.86 -0.82 16.48
C PHE A 174 1.79 0.21 17.15
N ALA A 175 1.36 0.84 18.25
CA ALA A 175 2.18 1.75 19.04
C ALA A 175 3.34 1.04 19.78
N ARG A 176 3.32 -0.29 19.86
CA ARG A 176 4.37 -1.10 20.50
C ARG A 176 5.66 -1.23 19.68
N VAL A 177 5.66 -0.76 18.44
CA VAL A 177 6.84 -0.73 17.56
C VAL A 177 7.04 0.67 17.00
N SER A 178 8.29 1.04 16.77
CA SER A 178 8.60 2.32 16.15
C SER A 178 8.26 2.31 14.64
N PRO A 179 8.05 3.49 14.02
CA PRO A 179 7.92 3.59 12.57
C PRO A 179 9.11 2.96 11.82
N GLU A 180 10.33 3.06 12.34
CA GLU A 180 11.54 2.49 11.75
C GLU A 180 11.49 0.95 11.77
N GLN A 181 11.09 0.34 12.88
CA GLN A 181 10.94 -1.11 12.99
C GLN A 181 9.88 -1.63 12.02
N TRP A 182 8.73 -0.96 11.96
CA TRP A 182 7.65 -1.31 11.04
C TRP A 182 8.09 -1.19 9.58
N ASN A 183 8.71 -0.06 9.23
CA ASN A 183 9.18 0.21 7.87
C ASN A 183 10.31 -0.73 7.45
N GLY A 184 11.23 -1.07 8.36
CA GLY A 184 12.31 -2.02 8.13
C GLY A 184 11.78 -3.42 7.83
N GLY A 185 10.87 -3.94 8.67
CA GLY A 185 10.21 -5.22 8.42
C GLY A 185 9.41 -5.21 7.11
N SER A 186 8.63 -4.16 6.85
CA SER A 186 7.84 -4.02 5.62
C SER A 186 8.72 -3.92 4.36
N ALA A 187 9.90 -3.33 4.44
CA ALA A 187 10.82 -3.22 3.31
C ALA A 187 11.50 -4.55 2.99
N MET A 188 11.84 -5.32 4.03
CA MET A 188 12.46 -6.65 3.90
C MET A 188 11.44 -7.75 3.60
N SER A 189 10.14 -7.47 3.65
CA SER A 189 9.12 -8.47 3.35
C SER A 189 8.89 -8.70 1.85
N ARG A 190 9.66 -8.03 1.01
CA ARG A 190 9.51 -8.05 -0.43
C ARG A 190 9.99 -9.38 -1.01
N PRO A 191 9.39 -9.83 -2.13
CA PRO A 191 9.94 -10.94 -2.89
C PRO A 191 11.33 -10.58 -3.46
N ASP A 192 12.11 -11.61 -3.75
CA ASP A 192 13.29 -11.49 -4.60
C ASP A 192 12.93 -10.89 -5.97
N MET A 193 13.91 -10.31 -6.67
CA MET A 193 13.72 -9.53 -7.90
C MET A 193 12.87 -10.22 -8.98
N PHE A 194 12.95 -11.55 -9.09
CA PHE A 194 12.22 -12.35 -10.08
C PHE A 194 11.20 -13.31 -9.46
N ALA A 195 10.96 -13.19 -8.15
CA ALA A 195 10.00 -14.02 -7.43
C ALA A 195 8.65 -13.31 -7.31
N TYR A 196 7.59 -14.13 -7.21
CA TYR A 196 6.25 -13.64 -6.93
C TYR A 196 5.99 -13.56 -5.41
N ALA A 197 6.32 -14.61 -4.67
CA ALA A 197 5.94 -14.77 -3.26
C ALA A 197 6.72 -13.80 -2.34
N PRO A 198 6.04 -12.99 -1.50
CA PRO A 198 6.68 -12.16 -0.48
C PRO A 198 7.41 -13.00 0.59
N GLU A 199 8.38 -12.39 1.29
CA GLU A 199 9.19 -13.04 2.34
C GLU A 199 8.78 -12.55 3.75
N PRO A 200 7.85 -13.21 4.46
CA PRO A 200 7.29 -12.68 5.69
C PRO A 200 8.23 -12.75 6.91
N ALA A 201 9.38 -13.43 6.82
CA ALA A 201 10.24 -13.68 7.99
C ALA A 201 10.63 -12.41 8.76
N SER A 202 10.88 -11.31 8.03
CA SER A 202 11.23 -10.01 8.61
C SER A 202 10.07 -9.31 9.36
N LEU A 203 8.82 -9.70 9.07
CA LEU A 203 7.62 -9.17 9.72
C LEU A 203 7.26 -9.93 11.00
N VAL A 204 7.65 -11.19 11.12
CA VAL A 204 7.38 -12.02 12.31
C VAL A 204 7.74 -11.33 13.63
N PRO A 205 8.95 -10.78 13.84
CA PRO A 205 9.27 -10.09 15.09
C PRO A 205 8.44 -8.80 15.31
N VAL A 206 8.09 -8.10 14.22
CA VAL A 206 7.24 -6.89 14.29
C VAL A 206 5.83 -7.26 14.73
N PHE A 207 5.23 -8.26 14.08
CA PHE A 207 3.90 -8.77 14.43
C PHE A 207 3.88 -9.41 15.82
N ALA A 208 4.95 -10.11 16.23
CA ALA A 208 5.08 -10.62 17.58
C ALA A 208 5.05 -9.50 18.63
N ALA A 209 5.70 -8.36 18.35
CA ALA A 209 5.76 -7.23 19.26
C ALA A 209 4.42 -6.48 19.37
N VAL A 210 3.68 -6.31 18.27
CA VAL A 210 2.38 -5.62 18.27
C VAL A 210 1.21 -6.50 18.69
N THR A 211 1.37 -7.84 18.67
CA THR A 211 0.30 -8.78 19.03
C THR A 211 0.11 -8.81 20.55
N VAL A 212 -1.10 -8.47 20.98
CA VAL A 212 -1.55 -8.56 22.37
C VAL A 212 -2.82 -9.39 22.47
N GLU A 213 -3.03 -10.03 23.62
CA GLU A 213 -4.28 -10.75 23.89
C GLU A 213 -5.47 -9.78 23.92
N ARG A 214 -6.59 -10.26 23.40
CA ARG A 214 -7.88 -9.59 23.52
C ARG A 214 -8.43 -9.91 24.90
N THR A 215 -8.29 -8.98 25.84
CA THR A 215 -9.05 -9.04 27.10
C THR A 215 -10.55 -8.96 26.77
N ALA A 216 -11.41 -9.55 27.61
CA ALA A 216 -12.85 -9.79 27.37
C ALA A 216 -13.59 -8.64 26.64
N PRO A 217 -14.62 -8.95 25.81
CA PRO A 217 -15.18 -7.99 24.86
C PRO A 217 -15.83 -6.81 25.58
N GLN A 218 -15.24 -5.63 25.48
CA GLN A 218 -15.89 -4.37 25.81
C GLN A 218 -16.10 -3.58 24.51
N ALA A 219 -17.37 -3.30 24.21
CA ALA A 219 -17.79 -2.60 23.01
C ALA A 219 -17.33 -1.12 23.03
N GLY A 220 -16.77 -0.64 21.91
CA GLY A 220 -16.55 0.79 21.65
C GLY A 220 -15.08 1.26 21.74
N PRO A 221 -14.58 1.66 22.93
CA PRO A 221 -13.37 2.48 23.06
C PRO A 221 -12.09 1.76 22.61
N ASP A 222 -12.05 0.43 22.74
CA ASP A 222 -10.89 -0.38 22.34
C ASP A 222 -10.73 -0.52 20.82
N ARG A 223 -11.83 -0.59 20.06
CA ARG A 223 -11.77 -0.63 18.59
C ARG A 223 -11.29 0.72 18.04
N ALA A 224 -11.83 1.81 18.59
CA ALA A 224 -11.37 3.15 18.27
C ALA A 224 -9.89 3.37 18.64
N ALA A 225 -9.43 2.83 19.78
CA ALA A 225 -8.02 2.88 20.16
C ALA A 225 -7.12 2.09 19.20
N GLN A 226 -7.55 0.90 18.76
CA GLN A 226 -6.82 0.07 17.78
C GLN A 226 -6.69 0.79 16.44
N VAL A 227 -7.78 1.36 15.94
CA VAL A 227 -7.77 2.10 14.68
C VAL A 227 -6.92 3.38 14.80
N ARG A 228 -6.99 4.12 15.91
CA ARG A 228 -6.09 5.26 16.16
C ARG A 228 -4.62 4.84 16.19
N SER A 229 -4.30 3.74 16.88
CA SER A 229 -2.94 3.18 16.95
C SER A 229 -2.41 2.82 15.55
N ALA A 230 -3.27 2.29 14.67
CA ALA A 230 -2.93 2.01 13.28
C ALA A 230 -2.53 3.27 12.48
N LEU A 231 -3.22 4.39 12.69
CA LEU A 231 -2.91 5.65 12.00
C LEU A 231 -1.68 6.35 12.53
N SER A 232 -1.57 6.50 13.86
CA SER A 232 -0.44 7.20 14.47
C SER A 232 0.89 6.53 14.14
N ALA A 233 0.92 5.19 14.06
CA ALA A 233 2.11 4.43 13.70
C ALA A 233 2.55 4.62 12.23
N SER A 234 1.83 5.39 11.41
CA SER A 234 2.11 5.60 9.98
C SER A 234 2.56 7.04 9.63
N TYR A 235 2.73 7.93 10.62
CA TYR A 235 3.08 9.36 10.48
C TYR A 235 4.47 9.65 11.15
N PRO A 236 5.31 10.66 10.77
CA PRO A 236 5.15 11.77 9.82
C PRO A 236 6.21 11.75 8.69
N ARG A 237 5.85 11.37 7.46
CA ARG A 237 6.61 11.81 6.26
C ARG A 237 5.63 12.30 5.21
N PRO A 238 5.92 13.38 4.47
CA PRO A 238 5.11 13.81 3.34
C PRO A 238 4.95 12.65 2.34
N ALA A 239 3.71 12.41 1.93
CA ALA A 239 3.28 11.30 1.07
C ALA A 239 4.08 11.17 -0.24
N SER A 240 4.47 12.30 -0.82
CA SER A 240 5.10 12.36 -2.14
C SER A 240 6.55 11.85 -2.18
N GLU A 241 7.27 11.85 -1.05
CA GLU A 241 8.69 11.50 -0.98
C GLU A 241 8.95 9.99 -0.80
N ALA A 242 7.94 9.22 -0.38
CA ALA A 242 8.13 7.83 0.08
C ALA A 242 8.18 6.79 -1.06
N THR A 243 7.64 7.13 -2.24
CA THR A 243 7.49 6.22 -3.38
C THR A 243 7.89 6.92 -4.67
N ARG A 244 8.45 6.17 -5.61
CA ARG A 244 8.83 6.70 -6.93
C ARG A 244 8.16 5.88 -8.03
N GLN A 245 7.99 6.49 -9.20
CA GLN A 245 7.57 5.77 -10.38
C GLN A 245 8.59 4.66 -10.69
N SER A 246 8.12 3.44 -10.89
CA SER A 246 9.00 2.38 -11.37
C SER A 246 9.45 2.70 -12.81
N PRO A 247 10.72 2.47 -13.18
CA PRO A 247 11.15 2.60 -14.57
C PRO A 247 10.25 1.71 -15.44
N GLN A 248 9.56 2.29 -16.41
CA GLN A 248 8.86 1.48 -17.41
C GLN A 248 9.95 0.70 -18.15
N GLN A 249 9.86 -0.64 -18.18
CA GLN A 249 10.66 -1.42 -19.11
C GLN A 249 10.25 -0.97 -20.51
N GLY A 250 11.07 -0.08 -21.09
CA GLY A 250 10.82 0.42 -22.42
C GLY A 250 10.78 -0.76 -23.37
N THR A 251 9.66 -0.95 -24.05
CA THR A 251 9.69 -1.48 -25.40
C THR A 251 10.70 -0.63 -26.16
N GLN A 252 11.92 -1.14 -26.31
CA GLN A 252 12.86 -0.62 -27.29
C GLN A 252 12.14 -0.67 -28.62
N ALA A 253 11.61 0.48 -29.04
CA ALA A 253 11.25 0.70 -30.42
C ALA A 253 12.49 0.36 -31.23
N ARG A 254 12.44 -0.75 -31.97
CA ARG A 254 13.43 -1.11 -32.97
C ARG A 254 13.57 0.10 -33.90
N ARG A 255 14.57 0.95 -33.67
CA ARG A 255 15.05 1.91 -34.66
C ARG A 255 15.62 1.07 -35.80
N GLY A 256 14.80 0.90 -36.84
CA GLY A 256 15.26 0.48 -38.14
C GLY A 256 16.20 1.55 -38.70
N SER A 257 17.44 1.15 -38.96
CA SER A 257 18.39 1.83 -39.83
C SER A 257 19.51 0.83 -40.10
N ALA A 258 20.03 0.61 -41.30
CA ALA A 258 19.69 0.98 -42.66
C ALA A 258 20.77 0.24 -43.50
N GLY A 259 20.37 -0.40 -44.60
CA GLY A 259 21.19 -0.64 -45.79
C GLY A 259 22.56 -1.33 -45.63
N TYR A 260 22.58 -2.65 -45.75
CA TYR A 260 23.75 -3.36 -46.29
C TYR A 260 23.79 -3.09 -47.81
N ARG A 261 24.61 -2.14 -48.26
CA ARG A 261 24.96 -2.00 -49.68
C ARG A 261 26.08 -2.99 -50.00
N SER A 262 25.75 -3.96 -50.83
CA SER A 262 26.69 -4.84 -51.51
C SER A 262 27.55 -4.03 -52.48
N ASP A 263 28.85 -4.00 -52.26
CA ASP A 263 29.81 -3.48 -53.23
C ASP A 263 30.21 -4.61 -54.20
N ARG A 264 29.90 -4.40 -55.48
CA ARG A 264 30.38 -5.22 -56.60
C ARG A 264 30.79 -4.27 -57.74
N GLY A 265 32.11 -4.15 -57.89
CA GLY A 265 32.82 -4.12 -59.17
C GLY A 265 33.09 -2.73 -59.77
N THR A 266 34.36 -2.38 -60.01
CA THR A 266 35.15 -2.75 -61.22
C THR A 266 36.32 -1.77 -61.46
N GLY A 267 37.53 -2.31 -61.69
CA GLY A 267 38.39 -1.92 -62.82
C GLY A 267 39.62 -1.02 -62.63
N ARG A 268 40.79 -1.59 -63.03
CA ARG A 268 42.08 -0.98 -63.50
C ARG A 268 42.98 -0.39 -62.40
N GLU A 269 44.30 -0.63 -62.37
CA GLU A 269 45.31 -0.97 -63.39
C GLU A 269 46.12 -2.24 -63.09
#